data_AF-A0AA37LII5-F1
#
_entry.id   AF-A0AA37LII5-F1
#
_cell.length_a   1.000
_cell.length_b   1.000
_cell.length_c   1.000
_cell.angle_alpha   90.00
_cell.angle_beta   90.00
_cell.angle_gamma   90.00
#
_symmetry.space_group_name_H-M   'P 1'
#
loop_
_entity.id
_entity.type
_entity.pdbx_description
1 polymer ?
#
loop_
_entity_poly.entity_id
_entity_poly.type
_entity_poly.pdbx_seq_one_letter_code
_entity_poly.pdbx_strand_id
1 'polypeptide(L)'
;MRRLNLVLLATAQLCGARHPGFSIHDDLVAYPQALLDRTNPHSTYSAEFSTASDISQKVREAGDADDGAGTEVFEKYEIMNMNPSKYLCSIPILEPQTPENHTATELAKQEEARELAKASAHGWELLNELDGNCLYFMSGWWSYSFCYNRDVVQFHALPTVPNGQPPVRDPHTTQYVLGRVQKSPSQHQQTQNEEQQQQQTKSGDPPANTDLQIKGDQRYLVQRMEGAPFAI
;
A
#
# COMPACT_ATOMS: atom_id res chain seq x y z
N MET A 1 32.35 -30.11 37.94
CA MET A 1 31.00 -29.96 37.35
C MET A 1 30.49 -28.53 37.55
N ARG A 2 30.95 -27.56 36.75
CA ARG A 2 30.54 -26.14 36.79
C ARG A 2 30.69 -25.47 35.41
N ARG A 3 30.30 -26.15 34.33
CA ARG A 3 30.40 -25.60 32.97
C ARG A 3 29.18 -25.86 32.08
N LEU A 4 28.05 -26.31 32.66
CA LEU A 4 26.85 -26.66 31.90
C LEU A 4 25.65 -25.73 32.15
N ASN A 5 25.80 -24.64 32.92
CA ASN A 5 24.70 -23.74 33.28
C ASN A 5 24.75 -22.37 32.59
N LEU A 6 25.72 -22.12 31.69
CA LEU A 6 25.86 -20.84 30.99
C LEU A 6 25.31 -20.84 29.56
N VAL A 7 24.89 -22.00 29.02
CA VAL A 7 24.36 -22.08 27.65
C VAL A 7 22.85 -21.81 27.59
N LEU A 8 22.13 -21.94 28.70
CA LEU A 8 20.67 -21.78 28.75
C LEU A 8 20.17 -20.34 28.90
N LEU A 9 21.07 -19.36 29.06
CA LEU A 9 20.71 -17.94 29.21
C LEU A 9 20.91 -17.10 27.93
N ALA A 10 21.45 -17.69 26.86
CA ALA A 10 21.72 -16.96 25.60
C ALA A 10 20.59 -17.08 24.56
N THR A 11 19.58 -17.91 24.78
CA THR A 11 18.51 -18.16 23.78
C THR A 11 17.22 -17.38 24.03
N ALA A 12 17.15 -16.51 25.05
CA ALA A 12 15.90 -15.86 25.46
C ALA A 12 15.77 -14.37 25.08
N GLN A 13 16.67 -13.79 24.28
CA GLN A 13 16.63 -12.36 23.93
C GLN A 13 16.75 -12.07 22.43
N LEU A 14 15.99 -12.80 21.62
CA LEU A 14 15.68 -12.38 20.25
C LEU A 14 14.18 -12.10 20.09
N CYS A 15 13.58 -11.43 21.08
CA CYS A 15 12.44 -10.58 20.79
C CYS A 15 13.00 -9.34 20.10
N GLY A 16 13.25 -9.45 18.79
CA GLY A 16 13.42 -8.26 17.95
C GLY A 16 12.13 -7.46 18.06
N ALA A 17 12.14 -6.40 18.86
CA ALA A 17 11.15 -5.36 18.79
C ALA A 17 11.28 -4.72 17.40
N ARG A 18 10.65 -5.33 16.40
CA ARG A 18 10.29 -4.61 15.18
C ARG A 18 9.30 -3.57 15.66
N HIS A 19 9.77 -2.34 15.85
CA HIS A 19 8.87 -1.22 16.04
C HIS A 19 7.89 -1.26 14.86
N PRO A 20 6.56 -1.32 15.10
CA PRO A 20 5.62 -1.07 14.03
C PRO A 20 6.03 0.28 13.45
N GLY A 21 6.34 0.31 12.15
CA GLY A 21 6.74 1.55 11.50
C GLY A 21 5.68 2.59 11.78
N PHE A 22 6.08 3.79 12.17
CA PHE A 22 5.15 4.89 12.35
C PHE A 22 4.45 5.15 11.01
N SER A 23 3.14 4.87 10.96
CA SER A 23 2.30 5.25 9.84
C SER A 23 1.63 6.56 10.20
N ILE A 24 1.88 7.61 9.41
CA ILE A 24 1.19 8.89 9.57
C ILE A 24 -0.34 8.74 9.42
N HIS A 25 -0.79 7.67 8.75
CA HIS A 25 -2.20 7.38 8.53
C HIS A 25 -2.89 6.78 9.77
N ASP A 26 -2.11 6.26 10.73
CA ASP A 26 -2.64 5.76 12.00
C ASP A 26 -2.73 6.86 13.06
N ASP A 27 -2.09 8.01 12.83
CA ASP A 27 -2.15 9.18 13.71
C ASP A 27 -3.34 10.05 13.31
N LEU A 28 -4.41 9.98 14.12
CA LEU A 28 -5.63 10.77 13.92
C LEU A 28 -5.39 12.28 13.87
N VAL A 29 -4.34 12.78 14.52
CA VAL A 29 -4.02 14.21 14.52
C VAL A 29 -3.21 14.59 13.28
N ALA A 30 -2.33 13.70 12.81
CA ALA A 30 -1.55 13.94 11.61
C ALA A 30 -2.33 13.66 10.31
N TYR A 31 -3.31 12.76 10.35
CA TYR A 31 -4.12 12.37 9.19
C TYR A 31 -5.61 12.19 9.53
N PRO A 32 -6.32 13.27 9.91
CA PRO A 32 -7.76 13.22 10.13
C PRO A 32 -8.51 12.98 8.80
N GLN A 33 -9.27 11.90 8.72
CA GLN A 33 -10.19 11.66 7.60
C GLN A 33 -11.57 12.26 7.92
N ALA A 34 -11.76 13.52 7.57
CA ALA A 34 -13.04 14.20 7.67
C ALA A 34 -13.50 14.69 6.30
N LEU A 35 -14.75 14.43 5.95
CA LEU A 35 -15.40 15.00 4.78
C LEU A 35 -16.31 16.14 5.24
N LEU A 36 -16.03 17.37 4.80
CA LEU A 36 -16.94 18.48 4.99
C LEU A 36 -17.99 18.44 3.87
N ASP A 37 -19.21 18.06 4.22
CA ASP A 37 -20.34 18.19 3.31
C ASP A 37 -21.02 19.55 3.49
N ARG A 38 -21.27 20.26 2.39
CA ARG A 38 -21.97 21.55 2.39
C ARG A 38 -23.30 21.39 1.69
N THR A 39 -24.30 20.97 2.46
CA THR A 39 -25.66 20.69 1.98
C THR A 39 -26.41 21.92 1.45
N ASN A 40 -25.89 23.16 1.61
CA ASN A 40 -26.45 24.33 0.92
C ASN A 40 -25.48 25.53 0.78
N PRO A 41 -25.05 25.91 -0.44
CA PRO A 41 -24.06 26.99 -0.65
C PRO A 41 -24.60 28.43 -0.56
N HIS A 42 -25.93 28.63 -0.40
CA HIS A 42 -26.58 29.95 -0.49
C HIS A 42 -27.46 30.35 0.71
N SER A 43 -27.19 29.87 1.93
CA SER A 43 -27.88 30.37 3.12
C SER A 43 -27.11 31.52 3.78
N THR A 44 -27.12 32.69 3.14
CA THR A 44 -26.92 33.94 3.90
C THR A 44 -28.27 34.29 4.50
N TYR A 45 -28.60 33.67 5.64
CA TYR A 45 -29.83 33.96 6.37
C TYR A 45 -29.75 35.38 6.97
N SER A 46 -30.23 36.37 6.22
CA SER A 46 -30.61 37.66 6.77
C SER A 46 -31.90 37.46 7.56
N ALA A 47 -31.81 37.49 8.88
CA ALA A 47 -32.96 37.40 9.77
C ALA A 47 -33.79 38.69 9.69
N GLU A 48 -34.62 38.83 8.66
CA GLU A 48 -35.81 39.67 8.74
C GLU A 48 -36.98 38.81 9.20
N PHE A 49 -37.55 39.21 10.33
CA PHE A 49 -38.62 38.52 11.05
C PHE A 49 -39.82 38.32 10.11
N SER A 50 -40.01 37.11 9.60
CA SER A 50 -41.23 36.70 8.93
C SER A 50 -41.83 35.50 9.67
N THR A 51 -43.10 35.66 9.95
CA THR A 51 -43.94 34.87 10.85
C THR A 51 -43.96 33.38 10.54
N ALA A 52 -44.11 32.60 11.62
CA ALA A 52 -44.29 31.16 11.64
C ALA A 52 -45.22 30.63 10.53
N SER A 53 -44.75 29.59 9.83
CA SER A 53 -45.48 28.45 9.24
C SER A 53 -44.86 28.10 7.88
N ASP A 54 -43.72 27.38 7.83
CA ASP A 54 -43.35 26.60 6.61
C ASP A 54 -42.12 25.66 6.75
N ILE A 55 -41.78 25.19 7.96
CA ILE A 55 -40.68 24.20 8.16
C ILE A 55 -41.28 22.82 8.50
N SER A 56 -42.23 22.35 7.71
CA SER A 56 -42.72 20.97 7.83
C SER A 56 -42.92 20.26 6.49
N GLN A 57 -42.56 20.88 5.36
CA GLN A 57 -42.88 20.33 4.03
C GLN A 57 -41.68 20.00 3.13
N LYS A 58 -40.45 19.93 3.65
CA LYS A 58 -39.31 19.43 2.88
C LYS A 58 -38.59 18.27 3.55
N VAL A 59 -39.36 17.22 3.82
CA VAL A 59 -38.83 15.85 3.94
C VAL A 59 -39.76 14.97 3.11
N ARG A 60 -39.16 14.13 2.26
CA ARG A 60 -39.73 13.27 1.18
C ARG A 60 -39.66 13.95 -0.19
N GLU A 61 -38.98 13.43 -1.22
CA GLU A 61 -38.80 12.02 -1.62
C GLU A 61 -37.63 11.88 -2.61
N ALA A 62 -36.84 10.81 -2.46
CA ALA A 62 -36.44 9.93 -3.55
C ALA A 62 -36.43 8.50 -2.98
N GLY A 63 -37.31 7.63 -3.48
CA GLY A 63 -37.51 6.22 -3.07
C GLY A 63 -36.32 5.31 -3.41
N ASP A 64 -36.27 4.04 -3.03
CA ASP A 64 -37.34 3.08 -2.76
C ASP A 64 -36.82 1.92 -1.85
N ALA A 65 -37.71 1.41 -1.00
CA ALA A 65 -37.71 0.20 -0.16
C ALA A 65 -36.38 -0.46 0.31
N ASP A 66 -36.06 -0.31 1.60
CA ASP A 66 -35.84 -1.47 2.48
C ASP A 66 -36.21 -1.11 3.94
N ASP A 67 -36.90 -2.03 4.59
CA ASP A 67 -37.41 -1.95 5.96
C ASP A 67 -36.24 -2.22 6.93
N GLY A 68 -35.67 -1.15 7.50
CA GLY A 68 -34.58 -1.27 8.45
C GLY A 68 -34.46 -0.01 9.28
N ALA A 69 -34.70 -0.16 10.58
CA ALA A 69 -34.63 0.88 11.62
C ALA A 69 -33.58 1.96 11.30
N GLY A 70 -34.06 3.18 10.99
CA GLY A 70 -33.18 4.33 10.80
C GLY A 70 -32.33 4.51 12.04
N THR A 71 -31.04 4.25 11.91
CA THR A 71 -30.07 4.49 12.98
C THR A 71 -30.13 5.98 13.28
N GLU A 72 -30.68 6.38 14.43
CA GLU A 72 -30.68 7.77 14.87
C GLU A 72 -29.24 8.19 15.11
N VAL A 73 -28.61 8.82 14.11
CA VAL A 73 -27.25 9.36 14.25
C VAL A 73 -27.35 10.58 15.18
N PHE A 74 -26.81 10.46 16.39
CA PHE A 74 -26.75 11.59 17.31
C PHE A 74 -25.84 12.67 16.73
N GLU A 75 -26.34 13.88 16.55
CA GLU A 75 -25.56 15.01 16.03
C GLU A 75 -25.29 16.05 17.13
N LYS A 76 -24.04 16.51 17.22
CA LYS A 76 -23.65 17.67 18.03
C LYS A 76 -23.59 18.90 17.13
N TYR A 77 -24.32 19.95 17.48
CA TYR A 77 -24.30 21.21 16.74
C TYR A 77 -23.33 22.22 17.36
N GLU A 78 -22.48 22.83 16.56
CA GLU A 78 -21.57 23.90 16.96
C GLU A 78 -21.61 25.08 15.99
N ILE A 79 -21.46 26.31 16.51
CA ILE A 79 -21.45 27.52 15.68
C ILE A 79 -19.99 27.91 15.40
N MET A 80 -19.63 27.96 14.11
CA MET A 80 -18.33 28.43 13.65
C MET A 80 -18.44 29.87 13.12
N ASN A 81 -17.72 30.79 13.75
CA ASN A 81 -17.70 32.20 13.35
C ASN A 81 -16.53 32.45 12.39
N MET A 82 -16.81 32.71 11.12
CA MET A 82 -15.81 33.04 10.10
C MET A 82 -16.22 34.35 9.40
N ASN A 83 -15.66 35.47 9.85
CA ASN A 83 -16.06 36.80 9.39
C ASN A 83 -16.06 36.91 7.84
N PRO A 84 -17.15 37.38 7.20
CA PRO A 84 -18.33 38.04 7.77
C PRO A 84 -19.49 37.12 8.18
N SER A 85 -19.38 35.81 8.00
CA SER A 85 -20.49 34.85 8.13
C SER A 85 -20.38 33.97 9.37
N LYS A 86 -21.50 33.40 9.80
CA LYS A 86 -21.56 32.38 10.84
C LYS A 86 -22.15 31.11 10.25
N TYR A 87 -21.53 29.98 10.56
CA TYR A 87 -21.95 28.66 10.09
C TYR A 87 -22.44 27.85 11.29
N LEU A 88 -23.52 27.09 11.09
CA LEU A 88 -23.96 26.05 12.02
C LEU A 88 -23.46 24.72 11.47
N CYS A 89 -22.57 24.06 12.20
CA CYS A 89 -21.98 22.79 11.82
C CYS A 89 -22.66 21.67 12.63
N SER A 90 -23.12 20.62 11.96
CA SER A 90 -23.47 19.35 12.61
C SER A 90 -22.24 18.42 12.61
N ILE A 91 -21.95 17.83 13.76
CA ILE A 91 -20.86 16.89 13.96
C ILE A 91 -21.48 15.56 14.41
N PRO A 92 -21.37 14.48 13.63
CA PRO A 92 -21.93 13.19 14.02
C PRO A 92 -21.17 12.64 15.24
N ILE A 93 -21.91 12.22 16.25
CA ILE A 93 -21.38 11.52 17.41
C ILE A 93 -21.35 10.03 17.05
N LEU A 94 -20.14 9.50 16.92
CA LEU A 94 -19.95 8.06 16.79
C LEU A 94 -20.24 7.44 18.16
N GLU A 95 -21.21 6.51 18.22
CA GLU A 95 -21.49 5.79 19.45
C GLU A 95 -20.20 5.11 19.94
N PRO A 96 -19.85 5.24 21.23
CA PRO A 96 -18.72 4.50 21.76
C PRO A 96 -19.01 3.02 21.56
N GLN A 97 -18.10 2.34 20.85
CA GLN A 97 -18.13 0.90 20.70
C GLN A 97 -18.36 0.30 22.10
N THR A 98 -19.47 -0.44 22.28
CA THR A 98 -19.69 -1.24 23.49
C THR A 98 -18.41 -2.01 23.80
N PRO A 99 -18.01 -2.22 25.07
CA PRO A 99 -16.71 -2.79 25.41
C PRO A 99 -16.47 -4.02 24.54
N GLU A 100 -15.57 -3.86 23.56
CA GLU A 100 -15.44 -4.86 22.51
C GLU A 100 -15.09 -6.18 23.18
N ASN A 101 -15.75 -7.26 22.75
CA ASN A 101 -15.35 -8.58 23.19
C ASN A 101 -13.90 -8.78 22.76
N HIS A 102 -12.95 -8.67 23.70
CA HIS A 102 -11.52 -8.76 23.42
C HIS A 102 -11.16 -10.00 22.58
N THR A 103 -11.93 -11.09 22.75
CA THR A 103 -11.81 -12.32 21.95
C THR A 103 -12.22 -12.14 20.49
N ALA A 104 -13.28 -11.37 20.21
CA ALA A 104 -13.73 -11.08 18.86
C ALA A 104 -12.76 -10.15 18.13
N THR A 105 -12.23 -9.12 18.80
CA THR A 105 -11.22 -8.21 18.24
C THR A 105 -9.92 -8.97 17.89
N GLU A 106 -9.45 -9.85 18.78
CA GLU A 106 -8.23 -10.63 18.52
C GLU A 106 -8.44 -11.63 17.38
N LEU A 107 -9.62 -12.27 17.29
CA LEU A 107 -9.95 -13.18 16.19
C LEU A 107 -10.05 -12.44 14.85
N ALA A 108 -10.64 -11.23 14.84
CA ALA A 108 -10.68 -10.39 13.64
C ALA A 108 -9.28 -9.99 13.18
N LYS A 109 -8.41 -9.60 14.10
CA LYS A 109 -7.00 -9.28 13.82
C LYS A 109 -6.22 -10.48 13.28
N GLN A 110 -6.46 -11.67 13.84
CA GLN A 110 -5.84 -12.90 13.36
C GLN A 110 -6.29 -13.23 11.93
N GLU A 111 -7.57 -13.07 11.64
CA GLU A 111 -8.13 -13.30 10.31
C GLU A 111 -7.59 -12.29 9.28
N GLU A 112 -7.50 -11.01 9.66
CA GLU A 112 -6.87 -9.98 8.83
C GLU A 112 -5.41 -10.36 8.53
N ALA A 113 -4.63 -10.77 9.54
CA ALA A 113 -3.24 -11.20 9.34
C ALA A 113 -3.13 -12.43 8.43
N ARG A 114 -4.11 -13.34 8.48
CA ARG A 114 -4.16 -14.54 7.62
C ARG A 114 -4.41 -14.16 6.15
N GLU A 115 -5.43 -13.35 5.89
CA GLU A 115 -5.73 -12.89 4.53
C GLU A 115 -4.62 -11.98 3.99
N LEU A 116 -3.95 -11.23 4.86
CA LEU A 116 -2.76 -10.49 4.50
C LEU A 116 -1.62 -11.39 4.01
N ALA A 117 -1.29 -12.42 4.79
CA ALA A 117 -0.23 -13.37 4.44
C ALA A 117 -0.54 -14.03 3.09
N LYS A 118 -1.80 -14.41 2.87
CA LYS A 118 -2.28 -14.97 1.60
C LYS A 118 -2.14 -13.98 0.44
N ALA A 119 -2.55 -12.72 0.61
CA ALA A 119 -2.41 -11.69 -0.42
C ALA A 119 -0.94 -11.46 -0.79
N SER A 120 -0.05 -11.43 0.21
CA SER A 120 1.39 -11.30 -0.03
C SER A 120 1.97 -12.52 -0.78
N ALA A 121 1.59 -13.73 -0.39
CA ALA A 121 2.01 -14.97 -1.04
C ALA A 121 1.59 -15.02 -2.51
N HIS A 122 0.35 -14.61 -2.79
CA HIS A 122 -0.14 -14.52 -4.16
C HIS A 122 0.57 -13.43 -4.97
N GLY A 123 0.90 -12.29 -4.36
CA GLY A 123 1.72 -11.27 -5.00
C GLY A 123 3.10 -11.78 -5.43
N TRP A 124 3.71 -12.67 -4.64
CA TRP A 124 4.97 -13.33 -5.02
C TRP A 124 4.82 -14.30 -6.19
N GLU A 125 3.73 -15.06 -6.22
CA GLU A 125 3.43 -16.00 -7.29
C GLU A 125 3.33 -15.30 -8.65
N LEU A 126 2.64 -14.16 -8.71
CA LEU A 126 2.51 -13.36 -9.94
C LEU A 126 3.87 -12.85 -10.46
N LEU A 127 4.81 -12.53 -9.56
CA LEU A 127 6.15 -12.10 -9.98
C LEU A 127 6.99 -13.25 -10.51
N ASN A 128 6.79 -14.48 -10.04
CA ASN A 128 7.52 -15.65 -10.54
C ASN A 128 7.21 -15.95 -12.01
N GLU A 129 6.04 -15.57 -12.53
CA GLU A 129 5.72 -15.71 -13.95
C GLU A 129 6.60 -14.83 -14.86
N LEU A 130 7.20 -13.78 -14.29
CA LEU A 130 8.15 -12.92 -15.00
C LEU A 130 9.57 -13.51 -15.02
N ASP A 131 9.83 -14.66 -14.39
CA ASP A 131 11.15 -15.29 -14.47
C ASP A 131 11.50 -15.66 -15.91
N GLY A 132 12.71 -15.31 -16.33
CA GLY A 132 13.16 -15.42 -17.72
C GLY A 132 12.56 -14.41 -18.71
N ASN A 133 11.53 -13.64 -18.33
CA ASN A 133 10.89 -12.63 -19.18
C ASN A 133 11.27 -11.20 -18.75
N CYS A 134 11.13 -10.25 -19.69
CA CYS A 134 11.41 -8.84 -19.45
C CYS A 134 10.19 -7.99 -19.79
N LEU A 135 9.93 -6.99 -18.93
CA LEU A 135 8.96 -5.94 -19.16
C LEU A 135 9.66 -4.74 -19.80
N TYR A 136 8.97 -4.08 -20.72
CA TYR A 136 9.51 -2.95 -21.46
C TYR A 136 8.59 -1.74 -21.31
N PHE A 137 9.19 -0.58 -21.06
CA PHE A 137 8.47 0.68 -20.92
C PHE A 137 9.20 1.77 -21.70
N MET A 138 8.48 2.49 -22.57
CA MET A 138 9.03 3.56 -23.40
C MET A 138 8.45 4.90 -22.93
N SER A 139 9.31 5.87 -22.63
CA SER A 139 8.91 7.20 -22.19
C SER A 139 9.77 8.27 -22.86
N GLY A 140 9.26 8.79 -23.98
CA GLY A 140 9.96 9.81 -24.77
C GLY A 140 11.27 9.27 -25.36
N TRP A 141 12.39 9.94 -25.02
CA TRP A 141 13.72 9.58 -25.51
C TRP A 141 14.27 8.28 -24.91
N TRP A 142 13.82 7.88 -23.71
CA TRP A 142 14.33 6.72 -23.00
C TRP A 142 13.41 5.51 -23.09
N SER A 143 14.03 4.33 -23.21
CA SER A 143 13.39 3.03 -23.06
C SER A 143 13.99 2.30 -21.86
N TYR A 144 13.15 1.55 -21.17
CA TYR A 144 13.50 0.79 -19.98
C TYR A 144 13.16 -0.67 -20.19
N SER A 145 14.05 -1.56 -19.77
CA SER A 145 13.79 -2.98 -19.62
C SER A 145 13.97 -3.39 -18.17
N PHE A 146 12.96 -4.05 -17.61
CA PHE A 146 12.98 -4.65 -16.29
C PHE A 146 12.89 -6.16 -16.45
N CYS A 147 13.92 -6.88 -16.03
CA CYS A 147 13.97 -8.33 -16.08
C CYS A 147 14.02 -8.87 -14.66
N TYR A 148 13.00 -9.65 -14.28
CA TYR A 148 12.83 -10.08 -12.90
C TYR A 148 14.05 -10.87 -12.42
N ASN A 149 14.52 -10.57 -11.22
CA ASN A 149 15.71 -11.17 -10.59
C ASN A 149 17.03 -11.05 -11.40
N ARG A 150 17.11 -10.11 -12.35
CA ARG A 150 18.31 -9.93 -13.19
C ARG A 150 18.82 -8.49 -13.15
N ASP A 151 18.17 -7.59 -13.88
CA ASP A 151 18.65 -6.25 -14.10
C ASP A 151 17.57 -5.28 -14.58
N VAL A 152 17.84 -3.99 -14.35
CA VAL A 152 17.08 -2.87 -14.91
C VAL A 152 18.01 -2.04 -15.76
N VAL A 153 17.64 -1.87 -17.02
CA VAL A 153 18.47 -1.19 -18.02
C VAL A 153 17.67 -0.07 -18.66
N GLN A 154 18.31 1.09 -18.79
CA GLN A 154 17.86 2.23 -19.56
C GLN A 154 18.66 2.29 -20.87
N PHE A 155 17.98 2.45 -22.01
CA PHE A 155 18.60 2.45 -23.33
C PHE A 155 17.76 3.26 -24.35
N HIS A 156 18.31 3.52 -25.53
CA HIS A 156 17.53 4.02 -26.67
C HIS A 156 17.09 2.87 -27.56
N ALA A 157 15.80 2.78 -27.83
CA ALA A 157 15.25 1.81 -28.76
C ALA A 157 15.40 2.30 -30.21
N LEU A 158 15.51 1.35 -31.14
CA LEU A 158 15.43 1.66 -32.56
C LEU A 158 14.05 2.27 -32.89
N PRO A 159 13.96 3.20 -33.86
CA PRO A 159 12.70 3.85 -34.24
C PRO A 159 11.65 2.87 -34.78
N THR A 160 12.10 1.73 -35.30
CA THR A 160 11.22 0.68 -35.84
C THR A 160 11.12 -0.45 -34.83
N VAL A 161 10.00 -0.47 -34.10
CA VAL A 161 9.62 -1.61 -33.28
C VAL A 161 8.69 -2.47 -34.13
N PRO A 162 9.05 -3.72 -34.47
CA PRO A 162 8.15 -4.62 -35.17
C PRO A 162 6.87 -4.82 -34.35
N ASN A 163 5.71 -4.88 -35.01
CA ASN A 163 4.42 -4.99 -34.34
C ASN A 163 4.41 -6.15 -33.32
N GLY A 164 4.15 -5.81 -32.05
CA GLY A 164 4.05 -6.79 -30.95
C GLY A 164 5.37 -7.36 -30.45
N GLN A 165 6.52 -6.89 -30.95
CA GLN A 165 7.84 -7.30 -30.45
C GLN A 165 8.38 -6.29 -29.41
N PRO A 166 9.22 -6.75 -28.46
CA PRO A 166 9.91 -5.85 -27.56
C PRO A 166 10.78 -4.81 -28.30
N PRO A 167 10.94 -3.60 -27.73
CA PRO A 167 11.85 -2.60 -28.28
C PRO A 167 13.29 -3.10 -28.28
N VAL A 168 13.94 -3.04 -29.45
CA VAL A 168 15.33 -3.44 -29.63
C VAL A 168 16.24 -2.25 -29.40
N ARG A 169 17.30 -2.44 -28.61
CA ARG A 169 18.31 -1.41 -28.35
C ARG A 169 19.03 -0.97 -29.64
N ASP A 170 19.23 0.34 -29.79
CA ASP A 170 20.12 0.93 -30.79
C ASP A 170 21.60 0.71 -30.41
N PRO A 171 22.39 -0.02 -31.24
CA PRO A 171 23.80 -0.27 -30.99
C PRO A 171 24.67 0.99 -30.94
N HIS A 172 24.26 2.08 -31.57
CA HIS A 172 25.04 3.32 -31.69
C HIS A 172 24.94 4.22 -30.46
N THR A 173 24.08 3.86 -29.50
CA THR A 173 23.81 4.68 -28.32
C THR A 173 24.27 3.97 -27.04
N THR A 174 24.49 4.74 -25.97
CA THR A 174 24.88 4.18 -24.68
C THR A 174 23.70 3.50 -23.99
N GLN A 175 23.99 2.48 -23.18
CA GLN A 175 23.03 1.88 -22.25
C GLN A 175 23.52 2.12 -20.82
N TYR A 176 22.56 2.25 -19.90
CA TYR A 176 22.81 2.47 -18.49
C TYR A 176 22.12 1.37 -17.68
N VAL A 177 22.91 0.63 -16.90
CA VAL A 177 22.35 -0.36 -15.97
C VAL A 177 22.05 0.35 -14.66
N LEU A 178 20.76 0.48 -14.35
CA LEU A 178 20.26 1.18 -13.17
C LEU A 178 20.37 0.31 -11.91
N GLY A 179 20.37 -1.02 -12.09
CA GLY A 179 20.57 -1.96 -11.00
C GLY A 179 20.64 -3.40 -11.51
N ARG A 180 21.33 -4.25 -10.74
CA ARG A 180 21.41 -5.70 -10.91
C ARG A 180 21.12 -6.38 -9.58
N VAL A 181 20.63 -7.60 -9.66
CA VAL A 181 20.49 -8.46 -8.49
C VAL A 181 21.85 -9.07 -8.15
N GLN A 182 22.28 -8.92 -6.90
CA GLN A 182 23.50 -9.56 -6.39
C GLN A 182 23.24 -11.05 -6.19
N LYS A 183 23.72 -11.90 -7.10
CA LYS A 183 23.75 -13.35 -6.86
C LYS A 183 24.92 -13.67 -5.95
N SER A 184 24.67 -14.35 -4.83
CA SER A 184 25.73 -14.76 -3.91
C SER A 184 26.80 -15.60 -4.66
N PRO A 185 28.09 -15.48 -4.32
CA PRO A 185 29.18 -16.15 -5.03
C PRO A 185 29.06 -17.69 -5.04
N SER A 186 28.23 -18.26 -4.16
CA SER A 186 27.89 -19.69 -4.13
C SER A 186 27.14 -20.18 -5.40
N GLN A 187 26.52 -19.29 -6.17
CA GLN A 187 25.83 -19.63 -7.42
C GLN A 187 26.72 -19.51 -8.67
N HIS A 188 27.92 -18.91 -8.58
CA HIS A 188 28.81 -18.75 -9.73
C HIS A 188 29.51 -20.04 -10.16
N GLN A 189 29.49 -21.10 -9.34
CA GLN A 189 30.16 -22.36 -9.65
C GLN A 189 29.25 -23.40 -10.33
N GLN A 190 27.97 -23.08 -10.56
CA GLN A 190 27.02 -24.00 -11.21
C GLN A 190 26.77 -23.70 -12.70
N THR A 191 27.35 -22.65 -13.28
CA THR A 191 27.11 -22.26 -14.68
C THR A 191 27.90 -23.07 -15.73
N GLN A 192 28.32 -24.30 -15.41
CA GLN A 192 28.86 -25.22 -16.43
C GLN A 192 28.12 -26.55 -16.53
N ASN A 193 27.12 -26.82 -15.67
CA ASN A 193 26.26 -27.98 -15.81
C ASN A 193 24.79 -27.52 -15.85
N GLU A 194 24.39 -26.96 -17.00
CA GLU A 194 22.99 -26.92 -17.38
C GLU A 194 22.51 -28.38 -17.48
N GLU A 195 21.67 -28.81 -16.52
CA GLU A 195 20.44 -29.60 -16.76
C GLU A 195 19.79 -30.19 -15.49
N GLN A 196 20.40 -30.17 -14.29
CA GLN A 196 19.80 -30.93 -13.16
C GLN A 196 19.85 -30.31 -11.75
N GLN A 197 19.75 -28.99 -11.60
CA GLN A 197 19.33 -28.42 -10.31
C GLN A 197 18.26 -27.35 -10.49
N GLN A 198 17.03 -27.82 -10.70
CA GLN A 198 15.86 -27.19 -10.08
C GLN A 198 16.11 -27.17 -8.56
N GLN A 199 16.89 -26.21 -8.07
CA GLN A 199 16.78 -25.81 -6.68
C GLN A 199 15.46 -25.07 -6.57
N GLN A 200 14.46 -25.90 -6.31
CA GLN A 200 13.16 -25.62 -5.78
C GLN A 200 13.31 -24.71 -4.55
N THR A 201 13.51 -23.41 -4.77
CA THR A 201 12.99 -22.43 -3.83
C THR A 201 11.51 -22.74 -3.78
N LYS A 202 11.04 -23.23 -2.63
CA LYS A 202 9.62 -23.50 -2.41
C LYS A 202 8.85 -22.31 -2.95
N SER A 203 7.95 -22.59 -3.89
CA SER A 203 6.98 -21.66 -4.44
C SER A 203 6.30 -20.92 -3.30
N GLY A 204 6.76 -19.71 -2.97
CA GLY A 204 6.22 -18.91 -1.87
C GLY A 204 7.24 -18.19 -0.98
N ASP A 205 8.53 -18.56 -1.00
CA ASP A 205 9.55 -17.80 -0.25
C ASP A 205 10.03 -16.58 -1.08
N PRO A 206 10.08 -15.36 -0.50
CA PRO A 206 10.48 -14.16 -1.22
C PRO A 206 11.96 -14.24 -1.65
N PRO A 207 12.32 -13.67 -2.82
CA PRO A 207 13.72 -13.53 -3.19
C PRO A 207 14.47 -12.73 -2.13
N ALA A 208 15.73 -13.08 -1.85
CA ALA A 208 16.53 -12.46 -0.80
C ALA A 208 16.68 -10.92 -0.90
N ASN A 209 16.40 -10.35 -2.08
CA ASN A 209 16.48 -8.92 -2.34
C ASN A 209 15.10 -8.23 -2.45
N THR A 210 14.00 -8.88 -2.07
CA THR A 210 12.65 -8.30 -2.13
C THR A 210 11.95 -8.35 -0.78
N ASP A 211 11.42 -7.20 -0.35
CA ASP A 211 10.75 -7.03 0.94
C ASP A 211 9.31 -6.51 0.77
N LEU A 212 8.39 -6.95 1.63
CA LEU A 212 7.06 -6.33 1.73
C LEU A 212 7.18 -5.03 2.55
N GLN A 213 6.82 -3.91 1.95
CA GLN A 213 6.76 -2.61 2.61
C GLN A 213 5.34 -2.06 2.64
N ILE A 214 5.04 -1.29 3.68
CA ILE A 214 3.74 -0.65 3.89
C ILE A 214 3.99 0.85 3.89
N LYS A 215 3.24 1.58 3.07
CA LYS A 215 3.28 3.05 3.02
C LYS A 215 1.85 3.56 3.04
N GLY A 216 1.39 3.94 4.22
CA GLY A 216 -0.02 4.19 4.49
C GLY A 216 -0.86 2.95 4.25
N ASP A 217 -1.98 3.12 3.56
CA ASP A 217 -2.92 2.03 3.29
C ASP A 217 -2.46 1.09 2.17
N GLN A 218 -1.41 1.46 1.43
CA GLN A 218 -0.90 0.67 0.32
C GLN A 218 0.31 -0.18 0.74
N ARG A 219 0.32 -1.41 0.23
CA ARG A 219 1.36 -2.40 0.48
C ARG A 219 2.05 -2.74 -0.83
N TYR A 220 3.37 -2.81 -0.81
CA TYR A 220 4.19 -2.97 -2.00
C TYR A 220 5.26 -4.03 -1.78
N LEU A 221 5.54 -4.80 -2.83
CA LEU A 221 6.75 -5.61 -2.91
C LEU A 221 7.88 -4.74 -3.44
N VAL A 222 8.94 -4.57 -2.65
CA VAL A 222 10.05 -3.68 -2.95
C VAL A 222 11.29 -4.51 -3.22
N GLN A 223 11.73 -4.53 -4.48
CA GLN A 223 12.96 -5.19 -4.88
C GLN A 223 14.13 -4.20 -4.85
N ARG A 224 15.13 -4.47 -4.01
CA ARG A 224 16.36 -3.69 -3.95
C ARG A 224 17.38 -4.28 -4.94
N MET A 225 17.95 -3.40 -5.76
CA MET A 225 18.94 -3.75 -6.77
C MET A 225 20.10 -2.76 -6.68
N GLU A 226 21.32 -3.25 -6.86
CA GLU A 226 22.55 -2.48 -6.70
C GLU A 226 23.40 -2.52 -7.97
N GLY A 227 24.51 -1.80 -8.02
CA GLY A 227 25.47 -1.91 -9.13
C GLY A 227 25.23 -0.95 -10.29
N ALA A 228 24.51 0.16 -10.05
CA ALA A 228 24.71 1.36 -10.84
C ALA A 228 26.17 1.84 -10.63
N PRO A 229 26.96 2.09 -11.68
CA PRO A 229 28.29 2.65 -11.52
C PRO A 229 28.19 4.00 -10.80
N PHE A 230 29.11 4.26 -9.87
CA PHE A 230 29.20 5.54 -9.17
C PHE A 230 29.23 6.68 -10.18
N ALA A 231 28.34 7.66 -10.03
CA ALA A 231 28.45 8.92 -10.75
C ALA A 231 29.73 9.61 -10.28
N ILE A 232 30.71 9.75 -11.17
CA ILE A 232 31.95 10.50 -10.94
C ILE A 232 31.70 11.96 -11.28
#